data_AF-A0A946B1J1-F1
#
_entry.id   AF-A0A946B1J1-F1
#
_cell.length_a   1.000
_cell.length_b   1.000
_cell.length_c   1.000
_cell.angle_alpha   90.00
_cell.angle_beta   90.00
_cell.angle_gamma   90.00
#
_symmetry.space_group_name_H-M   'P 1'
#
loop_
_entity.id
_entity.type
_entity.pdbx_description
1 polymer ?
#
loop_
_entity_poly.entity_id
_entity_poly.type
_entity_poly.pdbx_seq_one_letter_code
_entity_poly.pdbx_strand_id
1 'polypeptide(L)'
;MIRVVFNIIELVRVLRERGNWKLIRHSQNQLKNFIFCRSGLNNRSAVEVAFYWYHLLKGPEVLIWRLETFGFLFTSKTDQKSRDYLNSYL
;
A
#
# COMPACT_ATOMS: atom_id res chain seq x y z
N MET A 1 11.48 -18.12 -0.32
CA MET A 1 10.03 -18.09 -0.63
C MET A 1 9.17 -18.00 0.62
N ILE A 2 9.37 -18.85 1.63
CA ILE A 2 8.56 -18.85 2.87
C ILE A 2 8.50 -17.47 3.56
N ARG A 3 9.64 -16.76 3.71
CA ARG A 3 9.66 -15.39 4.28
C ARG A 3 8.78 -14.39 3.51
N VAL A 4 8.76 -14.46 2.17
CA VAL A 4 7.93 -13.57 1.34
C VAL A 4 6.45 -13.79 1.62
N VAL A 5 6.04 -15.05 1.83
CA VAL A 5 4.65 -15.39 2.17
C VAL A 5 4.27 -14.80 3.55
N PHE A 6 5.14 -14.93 4.55
CA PHE A 6 4.91 -14.30 5.86
C PHE A 6 4.81 -12.77 5.77
N ASN A 7 5.67 -12.13 4.98
CA ASN A 7 5.65 -10.70 4.75
C ASN A 7 4.36 -10.24 4.04
N ILE A 8 3.81 -11.05 3.12
CA ILE A 8 2.50 -10.77 2.52
C ILE A 8 1.39 -10.86 3.58
N ILE A 9 1.43 -11.88 4.45
CA ILE A 9 0.44 -12.02 5.54
C ILE A 9 0.50 -10.82 6.48
N GLU A 10 1.70 -10.37 6.83
CA GLU A 10 1.91 -9.17 7.65
C GLU A 10 1.34 -7.92 6.96
N LEU A 11 1.63 -7.73 5.68
CA LEU A 11 1.10 -6.62 4.89
C LEU A 11 -0.44 -6.62 4.90
N VAL A 12 -1.06 -7.78 4.72
CA VAL A 12 -2.53 -7.94 4.73
C VAL A 12 -3.09 -7.61 6.12
N ARG A 13 -2.42 -8.05 7.20
CA ARG A 13 -2.82 -7.70 8.58
C ARG A 13 -2.75 -6.19 8.81
N VAL A 14 -1.64 -5.57 8.43
CA VAL A 14 -1.44 -4.12 8.54
C VAL A 14 -2.48 -3.34 7.75
N LEU A 15 -2.78 -3.76 6.51
CA LEU A 15 -3.85 -3.17 5.70
C LEU A 15 -5.23 -3.34 6.33
N ARG A 16 -5.51 -4.50 6.95
CA ARG A 16 -6.78 -4.73 7.63
C ARG A 16 -6.96 -3.85 8.85
N GLU A 17 -5.92 -3.69 9.66
CA GLU A 17 -5.98 -2.97 10.94
C GLU A 17 -5.87 -1.45 10.77
N ARG A 18 -5.05 -1.00 9.83
CA ARG A 18 -4.70 0.42 9.66
C ARG A 18 -5.09 0.99 8.31
N GLY A 19 -5.69 0.21 7.42
CA GLY A 19 -6.09 0.65 6.09
C GLY A 19 -7.09 1.80 6.12
N ASN A 20 -6.75 2.87 5.41
CA ASN A 20 -7.71 3.90 5.06
C ASN A 20 -8.54 3.44 3.86
N TRP A 21 -9.54 2.61 4.12
CA TRP A 21 -10.41 2.05 3.08
C TRP A 21 -11.18 3.11 2.29
N LYS A 22 -11.47 4.28 2.89
CA LYS A 22 -12.14 5.39 2.22
C LYS A 22 -11.23 5.99 1.15
N LEU A 23 -9.98 6.32 1.49
CA LEU A 23 -8.98 6.79 0.53
C LEU A 23 -8.63 5.73 -0.51
N ILE A 24 -8.45 4.48 -0.10
CA ILE A 24 -8.15 3.38 -1.03
C ILE A 24 -9.27 3.26 -2.08
N ARG A 25 -10.54 3.42 -1.67
CA ARG A 25 -11.68 3.40 -2.58
C ARG A 25 -11.74 4.64 -3.47
N HIS A 26 -11.45 5.82 -2.94
CA HIS A 26 -11.42 7.05 -3.71
C HIS A 26 -10.29 7.06 -4.75
N SER A 27 -9.10 6.57 -4.38
CA SER A 27 -7.89 6.59 -5.20
C SER A 27 -7.56 5.24 -5.85
N GLN A 28 -8.56 4.39 -6.11
CA GLN A 28 -8.36 3.04 -6.69
C GLN A 28 -7.55 3.05 -7.99
N ASN A 29 -7.77 4.04 -8.85
CA ASN A 29 -7.05 4.16 -10.12
C ASN A 29 -5.58 4.50 -9.91
N GLN A 30 -5.26 5.40 -8.98
CA GLN A 30 -3.88 5.72 -8.62
C GLN A 30 -3.19 4.53 -7.96
N LEU A 31 -3.88 3.82 -7.07
CA LEU A 31 -3.37 2.63 -6.41
C LEU A 31 -3.13 1.50 -7.43
N LYS A 32 -4.04 1.28 -8.38
CA LYS A 32 -3.82 0.33 -9.49
C LYS A 32 -2.60 0.74 -10.30
N ASN A 33 -2.47 2.01 -10.66
CA ASN A 33 -1.31 2.48 -11.44
C ASN A 33 -0.01 2.30 -10.66
N PHE A 34 -0.02 2.50 -9.35
CA PHE A 34 1.14 2.22 -8.48
C PHE A 34 1.46 0.72 -8.42
N ILE A 35 0.44 -0.13 -8.18
CA ILE A 35 0.59 -1.60 -8.09
C ILE A 35 1.12 -2.17 -9.41
N PHE A 36 0.56 -1.75 -10.54
CA PHE A 36 0.99 -2.23 -11.85
C PHE A 36 2.20 -1.46 -12.39
N CYS A 37 2.80 -0.56 -11.61
CA CYS A 37 3.88 0.34 -12.05
C CYS A 37 3.57 1.06 -13.38
N ARG A 38 2.29 1.40 -13.59
CA ARG A 38 1.74 2.09 -14.77
C ARG A 38 1.72 3.61 -14.64
N SER A 39 2.35 4.17 -13.61
CA SER A 39 2.47 5.62 -13.43
C SER A 39 3.65 6.18 -14.23
N GLY A 40 3.38 6.91 -15.32
CA GLY A 40 4.39 7.61 -16.14
C GLY A 40 4.72 6.96 -17.50
N LEU A 41 5.86 7.37 -18.09
CA LEU A 41 6.35 7.05 -19.45
C LEU A 41 6.86 5.61 -19.67
N ASN A 42 6.71 4.71 -18.71
CA ASN A 42 7.34 3.38 -18.76
C ASN A 42 6.33 2.27 -18.48
N ASN A 43 5.95 1.56 -19.54
CA ASN A 43 5.10 0.38 -19.49
C ASN A 43 5.98 -0.85 -19.19
N ARG A 44 6.25 -1.09 -17.90
CA ARG A 44 7.03 -2.29 -17.52
C ARG A 44 6.26 -3.56 -17.83
N SER A 45 6.98 -4.60 -18.25
CA SER A 45 6.38 -5.90 -18.50
C SER A 45 5.83 -6.52 -17.21
N ALA A 46 4.82 -7.37 -17.33
CA ALA A 46 4.22 -8.03 -16.17
C ALA A 46 5.24 -8.84 -15.34
N VAL A 47 6.28 -9.37 -15.97
CA VAL A 47 7.37 -10.11 -15.33
C VAL A 47 8.24 -9.19 -14.47
N GLU A 48 8.59 -8.01 -14.98
CA GLU A 48 9.37 -7.02 -14.23
C GLU A 48 8.58 -6.48 -13.03
N VAL A 49 7.27 -6.29 -13.18
CA VAL A 49 6.38 -5.91 -12.08
C VAL A 49 6.36 -7.00 -11.01
N ALA A 50 6.24 -8.27 -11.39
CA ALA A 50 6.29 -9.39 -10.45
C ALA A 50 7.63 -9.46 -9.72
N PHE A 51 8.76 -9.27 -10.41
CA PHE A 51 10.09 -9.22 -9.78
C PHE A 51 10.26 -8.02 -8.85
N TYR A 52 9.76 -6.85 -9.22
CA TYR A 52 9.76 -5.66 -8.40
C TYR A 52 9.00 -5.90 -7.08
N TRP A 53 7.79 -6.46 -7.15
CA TRP A 53 7.01 -6.80 -5.96
C TRP A 53 7.66 -7.88 -5.12
N TYR A 54 8.23 -8.91 -5.76
CA TYR A 54 8.96 -9.96 -5.05
C TYR A 54 10.15 -9.40 -4.26
N HIS A 55 10.88 -8.43 -4.83
CA HIS A 55 11.99 -7.78 -4.15
C HIS A 55 11.51 -6.88 -2.99
N LEU A 56 10.47 -6.07 -3.22
CA LEU A 56 9.88 -5.23 -2.17
C LEU A 56 9.32 -6.06 -1.01
N LEU A 57 8.69 -7.20 -1.30
CA LEU A 57 8.14 -8.10 -0.29
C LEU A 57 9.22 -8.86 0.49
N LYS A 58 10.51 -8.79 0.12
CA LYS A 58 11.61 -9.27 0.98
C LYS A 58 11.90 -8.34 2.16
N GLY A 59 11.49 -7.07 2.06
CA GLY A 59 11.58 -6.04 3.11
C GLY A 59 10.30 -5.19 3.12
N PRO A 60 9.18 -5.71 3.67
CA PRO A 60 7.86 -5.10 3.58
C PRO A 60 7.76 -3.76 4.31
N GLU A 61 8.71 -3.42 5.17
CA GLU A 61 8.74 -2.19 5.97
C GLU A 61 8.75 -0.96 5.06
N VAL A 62 9.51 -1.00 3.96
CA VAL A 62 9.55 0.09 2.97
C VAL A 62 8.20 0.21 2.26
N LEU A 63 7.53 -0.91 1.99
CA LEU A 63 6.20 -0.90 1.37
C LEU A 63 5.15 -0.33 2.33
N ILE A 64 5.19 -0.75 3.60
CA ILE A 64 4.31 -0.24 4.66
C ILE A 64 4.52 1.27 4.81
N TRP A 65 5.77 1.73 4.91
CA TRP A 65 6.10 3.14 5.02
C TRP A 65 5.61 3.95 3.81
N ARG A 66 5.72 3.42 2.59
CA ARG A 66 5.16 4.06 1.40
C ARG A 66 3.63 4.17 1.47
N LEU A 67 2.96 3.10 1.88
CA LEU A 67 1.51 3.11 2.03
C LEU A 67 1.03 4.07 3.13
N GLU A 68 1.80 4.22 4.22
CA GLU A 68 1.58 5.24 5.25
C GLU A 68 1.79 6.66 4.69
N THR A 69 2.87 6.88 3.95
CA THR A 69 3.20 8.19 3.36
C THR A 69 2.14 8.64 2.36
N PHE A 70 1.59 7.72 1.57
CA PHE A 70 0.47 8.01 0.66
C PHE A 70 -0.89 8.13 1.36
N GLY A 71 -0.96 7.89 2.68
CA GLY A 71 -2.19 7.95 3.47
C GLY A 71 -3.10 6.73 3.31
N PHE A 72 -2.68 5.70 2.56
CA PHE A 72 -3.42 4.44 2.42
C PHE A 72 -3.42 3.61 3.71
N LEU A 73 -2.41 3.82 4.57
CA LEU A 73 -2.38 3.33 5.93
C LEU A 73 -2.39 4.52 6.90
N PHE A 74 -3.22 4.44 7.92
CA PHE A 74 -3.11 5.30 9.08
C PHE A 74 -1.87 4.91 9.90
N THR A 75 -1.22 5.90 10.51
CA THR A 75 -0.13 5.60 11.44
C THR A 75 -0.68 4.80 12.63
N SER A 76 0.16 3.98 13.26
CA SER A 76 -0.25 3.18 14.43
C SER A 76 -0.76 4.03 15.61
N LYS A 77 -0.48 5.34 15.61
CA LYS A 77 -0.87 6.29 16.66
C LYS A 77 -2.10 7.14 16.31
N THR A 78 -2.67 7.00 15.10
CA THR A 78 -3.80 7.83 14.67
C THR A 78 -5.09 7.35 15.33
N ASP A 79 -5.65 8.19 16.21
CA ASP A 79 -6.95 7.98 16.86
C ASP A 79 -8.13 8.13 15.89
N GLN A 80 -9.30 7.64 16.29
CA GLN A 80 -10.48 7.61 15.41
C GLN A 80 -10.94 9.01 14.98
N LYS A 81 -10.87 10.02 15.85
CA LYS A 81 -11.28 11.40 15.52
C LYS A 81 -10.35 12.00 14.47
N SER A 82 -9.05 11.75 14.58
CA SER A 82 -8.05 12.14 13.57
C SER A 82 -8.28 11.43 12.23
N ARG A 83 -8.65 10.14 12.25
CA ARG A 83 -9.01 9.40 11.03
C ARG A 83 -10.22 10.02 10.33
N ASP A 84 -11.26 10.34 11.10
CA ASP A 84 -12.51 10.93 10.57
C ASP A 84 -12.26 12.34 10.01
N TYR A 85 -11.44 13.14 10.68
CA TYR A 85 -11.00 14.45 10.19
C TYR A 85 -10.24 14.36 8.87
N LEU A 86 -9.23 13.48 8.77
CA LEU A 86 -8.48 13.26 7.52
C LEU A 86 -9.39 12.80 6.38
N ASN A 87 -10.35 11.93 6.70
CA ASN A 87 -11.32 11.43 5.74
C ASN A 87 -12.36 12.48 5.31
N SER A 88 -12.50 13.62 6.00
CA SER A 88 -13.41 14.69 5.59
C SER A 88 -12.94 15.43 4.32
N TYR A 89 -11.66 15.33 3.98
CA TYR A 89 -11.05 15.92 2.77
C TYR A 89 -11.16 15.01 1.53
N LEU A 90 -11.84 13.86 1.65
CA LEU A 90 -11.99 12.82 0.62
C LEU A 90 -13.45 12.60 0.23
#